data_AF-A0A7X7ASC9-F1
#
_entry.id   AF-A0A7X7ASC9-F1
#
_cell.length_a   1.000
_cell.length_b   1.000
_cell.length_c   1.000
_cell.angle_alpha   90.00
_cell.angle_beta   90.00
_cell.angle_gamma   90.00
#
_symmetry.space_group_name_H-M   'P 1'
#
loop_
_entity.id
_entity.type
_entity.pdbx_description
1 polymer ?
#
loop_
_entity_poly.entity_id
_entity_poly.type
_entity_poly.pdbx_seq_one_letter_code
_entity_poly.pdbx_strand_id
1 'polypeptide(L)' 'AALIVAGLIAKGTTTVDDIYHIDRGYDRIDEKLRELGAVIYRVPKEND' A
#
# COMPACT_ATOMS: atom_id res chain seq x y z
N ALA A 1 7.57 2.72 -0.25
CA ALA A 1 7.76 1.30 -0.61
C ALA A 1 8.08 0.42 0.60
N ALA A 2 9.13 0.72 1.39
CA ALA A 2 9.53 -0.12 2.53
C ALA A 2 8.40 -0.43 3.52
N LEU A 3 7.57 0.56 3.87
CA LEU A 3 6.42 0.38 4.78
C LEU A 3 5.34 -0.56 4.22
N ILE A 4 5.16 -0.62 2.89
CA ILE A 4 4.22 -1.56 2.27
C ILE A 4 4.70 -2.99 2.54
N VAL A 5 5.98 -3.27 2.31
CA VAL A 5 6.57 -4.59 2.55
C VAL A 5 6.49 -4.97 4.04
N ALA A 6 6.75 -4.02 4.93
CA ALA A 6 6.58 -4.24 6.37
C ALA A 6 5.12 -4.56 6.73
N GLY A 7 4.16 -3.84 6.14
CA GLY A 7 2.73 -4.06 6.34
C GLY A 7 2.25 -5.43 5.85
N LEU A 8 2.84 -5.97 4.77
CA LEU A 8 2.52 -7.31 4.27
C LEU A 8 2.95 -8.44 5.22
N ILE A 9 3.95 -8.21 6.07
CA ILE A 9 4.46 -9.19 7.05
C ILE A 9 3.81 -8.96 8.44
N ALA A 10 3.31 -7.76 8.70
CA ALA A 10 2.71 -7.39 9.96
C ALA A 10 1.46 -8.24 10.26
N LYS A 11 1.24 -8.53 11.55
CA LYS A 11 -0.01 -9.15 12.00
C LYS A 11 -1.10 -8.09 12.08
N GLY A 12 -2.26 -8.37 11.49
CA GLY A 12 -3.40 -7.45 11.48
C GLY A 12 -3.42 -6.55 10.26
N THR A 13 -4.04 -5.37 10.38
CA THR A 13 -4.18 -4.42 9.28
C THR A 13 -3.20 -3.26 9.45
N THR A 14 -2.45 -2.96 8.39
CA THR A 14 -1.56 -1.78 8.34
C THR A 14 -2.16 -0.75 7.39
N THR A 15 -2.37 0.47 7.87
CA THR A 15 -2.72 1.63 7.04
C THR A 15 -1.46 2.43 6.75
N VAL A 16 -1.26 2.81 5.50
CA VAL A 16 -0.12 3.63 5.06
C VAL A 16 -0.65 4.88 4.39
N ASP A 17 -0.38 6.05 4.99
CA ASP A 17 -0.76 7.36 4.46
C ASP A 17 0.28 7.92 3.48
N ASP A 18 -0.06 9.08 2.87
CA ASP A 18 0.81 9.85 1.98
C ASP A 18 1.40 9.04 0.79
N ILE A 19 0.54 8.22 0.18
CA ILE A 19 0.89 7.31 -0.93
C ILE A 19 1.47 8.03 -2.15
N TYR A 20 1.28 9.34 -2.28
CA TYR A 20 1.82 10.18 -3.34
C TYR A 20 3.33 10.00 -3.54
N HIS A 21 4.10 9.85 -2.45
CA HIS A 21 5.54 9.63 -2.56
C HIS A 21 5.89 8.29 -3.21
N ILE A 22 5.01 7.30 -3.06
CA ILE A 22 5.16 5.98 -3.67
C ILE A 22 4.81 6.06 -5.15
N ASP A 23 3.71 6.72 -5.49
CA ASP A 23 3.23 6.84 -6.88
C ASP A 23 4.25 7.54 -7.79
N ARG A 24 4.99 8.53 -7.27
CA ARG A 24 6.06 9.20 -8.04
C ARG A 24 7.22 8.28 -8.44
N GLY A 25 7.48 7.22 -7.68
CA GLY A 25 8.62 6.32 -7.89
C GLY A 25 8.24 4.90 -8.29
N TYR A 26 6.97 4.53 -8.15
CA TYR A 26 6.48 3.17 -8.37
C TYR A 26 5.12 3.22 -9.06
N ASP A 27 5.14 2.98 -10.36
CA ASP A 27 3.94 2.92 -11.16
C ASP A 27 3.06 1.74 -10.76
N ARG A 28 1.82 2.05 -10.33
CA ARG A 28 0.74 1.10 -9.98
C ARG A 28 1.20 -0.07 -9.10
N ILE A 29 2.00 0.24 -8.06
CA ILE A 29 2.61 -0.79 -7.20
C ILE A 29 1.59 -1.70 -6.51
N ASP A 30 0.44 -1.15 -6.12
CA ASP A 30 -0.62 -1.89 -5.45
C ASP A 30 -1.29 -2.92 -6.37
N GLU A 31 -1.33 -2.67 -7.67
CA GLU A 31 -1.83 -3.65 -8.65
C GLU A 31 -0.83 -4.77 -8.86
N LYS A 32 0.45 -4.43 -9.07
CA LYS A 32 1.53 -5.42 -9.22
C LYS A 32 1.63 -6.33 -8.00
N LEU A 33 1.47 -5.77 -6.80
CA LEU A 33 1.46 -6.57 -5.58
C LEU A 33 0.20 -7.47 -5.48
N ARG A 34 -0.97 -6.98 -5.90
CA ARG A 34 -2.19 -7.81 -5.97
C ARG A 34 -2.06 -8.95 -6.98
N GLU A 35 -1.43 -8.73 -8.13
CA GLU A 35 -1.13 -9.78 -9.12
C GLU A 35 -0.23 -10.87 -8.54
N LEU A 36 0.64 -10.51 -7.58
CA LEU A 36 1.48 -11.45 -6.83
C LEU A 36 0.77 -12.09 -5.62
N GLY A 37 -0.52 -11.80 -5.41
CA GLY A 37 -1.34 -12.37 -4.33
C GLY A 37 -1.37 -11.56 -3.04
N ALA A 38 -0.83 -10.34 -3.02
CA ALA A 38 -0.92 -9.47 -1.84
C ALA A 38 -2.36 -8.97 -1.61
N VAL A 39 -2.80 -9.00 -0.35
CA VAL A 39 -4.08 -8.42 0.08
C VAL A 39 -3.86 -6.95 0.43
N ILE A 40 -4.03 -6.08 -0.56
CA ILE A 40 -3.82 -4.62 -0.43
C ILE A 40 -4.89 -3.85 -1.21
N TYR A 41 -5.36 -2.75 -0.66
CA TYR A 41 -6.41 -1.91 -1.25
C TYR A 41 -6.05 -0.43 -1.03
N ARG A 42 -6.34 0.41 -2.03
CA ARG A 42 -6.34 1.87 -1.84
C ARG A 42 -7.69 2.29 -1.29
N VAL A 43 -7.68 3.04 -0.20
CA VAL A 43 -8.88 3.61 0.40
C VAL A 43 -8.84 5.13 0.25
N PRO A 44 -9.99 5.81 0.08
CA PRO A 44 -10.07 7.26 0.19
C PRO A 44 -9.54 7.68 1.57
N LYS A 45 -8.89 8.84 1.64
CA LYS A 45 -8.56 9.44 2.93
C LYS A 45 -9.89 9.71 3.66
N GLU A 46 -10.08 9.13 4.84
CA GLU A 46 -11.22 9.47 5.69
C GLU A 46 -11.14 10.97 5.99
N ASN A 47 -12.26 11.67 5.82
CA ASN A 47 -12.37 13.06 6.24
C ASN A 47 -12.41 13.03 7.78
N ASP A 48 -11.37 13.56 8.42
CA ASP A 48 -11.35 13.89 9.85
C ASP A 48 -12.56 14.77 10.25
#